data_AF-K2CKM4-F1
#
_entry.id   AF-K2CKM4-F1
#
_cell.length_a   1.000
_cell.length_b   1.000
_cell.length_c   1.000
_cell.angle_alpha   90.00
_cell.angle_beta   90.00
_cell.angle_gamma   90.00
#
_symmetry.space_group_name_H-M   'P 1'
#
loop_
_entity.id
_entity.type
_entity.pdbx_description
1 polymer ?
#
loop_
_entity_poly.entity_id
_entity_poly.type
_entity_poly.pdbx_seq_one_letter_code
_entity_poly.pdbx_strand_id
1 'polypeptide(L)' 'VEEASETFSPSTLATYLFGLAQNFNLFYQKHKVIDSETEEFRLALVYSAGATLKRGLGLLGIEAPSRI' A
#
# COMPACT_ATOMS: atom_id res chain seq x y z
N VAL A 1 9.70 -13.18 -22.13
CA VAL A 1 9.06 -11.94 -21.66
C VAL A 1 7.53 -12.03 -21.72
N GLU A 2 6.96 -12.88 -22.57
CA GLU A 2 5.51 -13.17 -22.62
C GLU A 2 5.00 -14.05 -21.47
N GLU A 3 5.78 -14.99 -20.94
CA GLU A 3 5.30 -15.94 -19.92
C GLU A 3 5.07 -15.31 -18.53
N ALA A 4 5.78 -14.24 -18.18
CA ALA A 4 5.58 -13.55 -16.89
C ALA A 4 4.26 -12.76 -16.83
N SER A 5 3.69 -12.43 -18.00
CA SER A 5 2.41 -11.73 -18.13
C SER A 5 1.21 -12.65 -17.91
N GLU A 6 1.37 -13.97 -18.05
CA GLU A 6 0.26 -14.93 -18.02
C GLU A 6 0.06 -15.59 -16.65
N THR A 7 1.10 -15.69 -15.82
CA THR A 7 1.03 -16.44 -14.54
C THR A 7 1.00 -15.59 -13.28
N PHE A 8 1.52 -14.35 -13.28
CA PHE A 8 1.37 -13.43 -12.14
C PHE A 8 0.08 -12.62 -12.28
N SER A 9 -1.03 -13.34 -12.10
CA SER A 9 -2.38 -12.81 -12.29
C SER A 9 -2.59 -11.48 -11.56
N PRO A 10 -3.34 -10.53 -12.16
CA PRO A 10 -3.81 -9.31 -11.50
C PRO A 10 -4.44 -9.56 -10.12
N SER A 11 -5.03 -10.74 -9.92
CA SER A 11 -5.58 -11.22 -8.64
C SER A 11 -4.52 -11.36 -7.54
N THR A 12 -3.31 -11.81 -7.85
CA THR A 12 -2.20 -11.91 -6.89
C THR A 12 -1.76 -10.52 -6.43
N LEU A 13 -1.65 -9.57 -7.38
CA LEU A 13 -1.33 -8.19 -7.04
C LEU A 13 -2.44 -7.54 -6.21
N ALA A 14 -3.70 -7.74 -6.59
CA ALA A 14 -4.84 -7.26 -5.81
C ALA A 14 -4.87 -7.82 -4.38
N THR A 15 -4.59 -9.13 -4.23
CA THR A 15 -4.51 -9.79 -2.92
C THR A 15 -3.38 -9.23 -2.06
N TYR A 16 -2.21 -8.99 -2.65
CA TYR A 16 -1.09 -8.35 -1.97
C TYR A 16 -1.45 -6.93 -1.50
N LEU A 17 -2.03 -6.10 -2.38
CA LEU A 17 -2.42 -4.73 -2.05
C LEU A 17 -3.49 -4.68 -0.96
N PHE A 18 -4.44 -5.62 -0.99
CA PHE A 18 -5.45 -5.78 0.05
C PHE A 18 -4.82 -6.15 1.41
N GLY A 19 -3.88 -7.09 1.42
CA GLY A 19 -3.12 -7.43 2.63
C GLY A 19 -2.29 -6.25 3.16
N LEU A 20 -1.62 -5.52 2.26
CA LEU A 20 -0.85 -4.31 2.61
C LEU A 20 -1.75 -3.24 3.24
N ALA A 21 -2.93 -2.99 2.67
CA ALA A 21 -3.89 -2.02 3.18
C ALA A 21 -4.41 -2.42 4.58
N GLN A 22 -4.73 -3.70 4.79
CA GLN A 22 -5.15 -4.18 6.12
C GLN A 22 -4.06 -4.02 7.17
N ASN A 23 -2.82 -4.39 6.84
CA ASN A 23 -1.68 -4.22 7.75
C ASN A 23 -1.40 -2.75 8.04
N PHE A 24 -1.51 -1.89 7.02
CA PHE A 24 -1.37 -0.44 7.18
C PHE A 24 -2.45 0.15 8.09
N ASN A 25 -3.71 -0.25 7.91
CA ASN A 25 -4.81 0.19 8.77
C ASN A 25 -4.59 -0.23 10.22
N LEU A 26 -4.14 -1.46 10.45
CA LEU A 26 -3.81 -1.95 11.79
C LEU A 26 -2.65 -1.16 12.41
N PHE A 27 -1.62 -0.85 11.63
CA PHE A 27 -0.51 -0.01 12.06
C PHE A 27 -1.00 1.38 12.47
N TYR A 28 -1.83 2.02 11.65
CA TYR A 28 -2.35 3.36 11.90
C TYR A 28 -3.26 3.41 13.13
N GLN A 29 -4.03 2.35 13.38
CA GLN A 29 -4.87 2.22 14.57
C GLN A 29 -4.05 2.02 15.86
N LYS A 30 -2.95 1.26 15.79
CA LYS A 30 -2.13 0.91 16.96
C LYS A 30 -1.06 1.94 17.30
N HIS A 31 -0.58 2.69 16.31
CA HIS A 31 0.55 3.58 16.46
C HIS A 31 0.18 5.01 16.06
N LYS A 32 0.16 5.91 17.05
CA LYS A 32 0.04 7.35 16.79
C LYS A 32 1.22 7.81 15.93
N VAL A 33 0.96 8.38 14.76
CA VAL A 33 2.03 8.85 13.86
C VAL A 33 2.55 10.21 14.31
N ILE A 34 1.64 11.18 14.47
CA ILE A 34 1.93 12.56 14.90
C ILE A 34 2.15 12.63 16.41
N ASP A 35 3.09 13.46 16.85
CA ASP A 35 3.57 13.61 18.22
C ASP A 35 4.10 12.30 18.83
N SER A 36 4.73 11.46 18.00
CA SER A 36 5.41 10.26 18.51
C SER A 36 6.92 10.46 18.51
N GLU A 37 7.63 9.81 19.43
CA GLU A 37 9.10 9.82 19.48
C GLU A 37 9.75 9.31 18.18
N THR A 38 8.98 8.60 17.35
CA THR A 38 9.42 8.03 16.06
C THR A 38 8.62 8.62 14.89
N GLU A 39 8.12 9.84 15.03
CA GLU A 39 7.25 10.49 14.04
C GLU A 39 7.84 10.50 12.63
N GLU A 40 9.09 10.95 12.46
CA GLU A 40 9.74 10.97 11.14
C GLU A 40 9.78 9.60 10.48
N PHE A 41 10.12 8.56 11.25
CA PHE A 41 10.14 7.19 10.77
C PHE A 41 8.73 6.71 10.37
N ARG A 42 7.73 6.99 11.22
CA ARG A 42 6.34 6.58 10.95
C ARG A 42 5.75 7.34 9.77
N LEU A 43 6.07 8.61 9.58
CA LEU A 43 5.70 9.40 8.41
C LEU A 43 6.31 8.83 7.13
N ALA A 44 7.60 8.47 7.15
CA ALA A 44 8.26 7.82 6.02
C ALA A 44 7.62 6.46 5.68
N LEU A 45 7.22 5.69 6.70
CA LEU A 45 6.50 4.43 6.52
C LEU A 45 5.13 4.65 5.89
N VAL A 46 4.34 5.62 6.38
CA VAL A 46 3.03 5.99 5.82
C VAL A 46 3.15 6.40 4.37
N TYR A 47 4.11 7.26 4.05
CA TYR A 47 4.36 7.71 2.68
C TYR A 47 4.72 6.55 1.75
N SER A 48 5.60 5.66 2.21
CA SER A 48 6.06 4.50 1.42
C SER A 48 4.92 3.50 1.18
N ALA A 49 4.10 3.23 2.20
CA ALA A 49 2.91 2.39 2.08
C ALA A 49 1.90 2.99 1.08
N GLY A 50 1.60 4.28 1.19
CA GLY A 50 0.71 5.00 0.28
C GLY A 50 1.23 5.01 -1.16
N ALA A 51 2.52 5.24 -1.37
CA ALA A 51 3.14 5.20 -2.70
C ALA A 51 3.06 3.80 -3.33
N THR A 52 3.23 2.75 -2.52
CA THR A 52 3.13 1.35 -2.97
C THR A 52 1.70 1.01 -3.36
N LEU A 53 0.72 1.38 -2.53
CA LEU A 53 -0.70 1.19 -2.82
C LEU A 53 -1.12 1.94 -4.09
N LYS A 54 -0.72 3.21 -4.24
CA LYS A 54 -1.02 4.01 -5.44
C LYS A 54 -0.46 3.39 -6.71
N ARG A 55 0.81 2.95 -6.69
CA ARG A 55 1.44 2.30 -7.85
C ARG A 55 0.77 0.97 -8.17
N GLY A 56 0.53 0.14 -7.16
CA GLY A 56 -0.12 -1.16 -7.35
C GLY A 56 -1.54 -1.05 -7.89
N LEU A 57 -2.35 -0.12 -7.37
CA LEU A 57 -3.69 0.14 -7.90
C LEU A 57 -3.61 0.69 -9.33
N GLY A 58 -2.66 1.57 -9.63
CA GLY A 58 -2.43 2.06 -10.98
C GLY A 58 -2.05 0.96 -11.98
N LEU A 59 -1.27 -0.04 -11.56
CA LEU A 59 -0.97 -1.24 -12.38
C LEU A 59 -2.22 -2.11 -12.64
N LEU A 60 -3.22 -2.05 -11.76
CA LEU A 60 -4.52 -2.70 -11.94
C LEU A 60 -5.52 -1.84 -12.72
N GLY A 61 -5.14 -0.63 -13.16
CA GLY A 61 -6.04 0.32 -13.81
C GLY A 61 -7.06 0.95 -12.85
N ILE A 62 -6.84 0.85 -11.54
CA ILE A 62 -7.70 1.43 -10.50
C ILE A 62 -7.08 2.74 -10.04
N GLU A 63 -7.87 3.82 -10.11
CA GLU A 63 -7.43 5.11 -9.59
C GLU A 63 -7.54 5.12 -8.06
N ALA A 64 -6.40 5.25 -7.37
CA ALA A 64 -6.40 5.34 -5.92
C ALA A 64 -7.07 6.66 -5.49
N PRO A 65 -8.04 6.63 -4.55
CA PRO A 65 -8.68 7.85 -4.09
C PRO A 65 -7.65 8.81 -3.51
N SER A 66 -7.73 10.07 -3.90
CA SER A 66 -6.80 11.14 -3.50
C SER A 66 -6.94 11.56 -2.04
N ARG A 67 -7.91 10.99 -1.32
CA ARG A 67 -8.12 11.15 0.12
C ARG A 67 -8.70 9.86 0.70
N ILE A 68 -8.04 9.33 1.73
CA ILE A 68 -8.53 8.28 2.65
C ILE A 68 -8.92 8.91 3.97
#